data_AF-A0A2E3UQ83-F1
#
_entry.id   AF-A0A2E3UQ83-F1
#
_cell.length_a   1.000
_cell.length_b   1.000
_cell.length_c   1.000
_cell.angle_alpha   90.00
_cell.angle_beta   90.00
_cell.angle_gamma   90.00
#
_symmetry.space_group_name_H-M   'P 1'
#
loop_
_entity.id
_entity.type
_entity.pdbx_description
1 polymer ?
#
loop_
_entity_poly.entity_id
_entity_poly.type
_entity_poly.pdbx_seq_one_letter_code
_entity_poly.pdbx_strand_id
1 'polypeptide(L)'
;MVVEWSFRAAKLTNHQNKTKPPDADPPSDANRDKKMLKASILLFFLAILAGCETLYQTDGIPRINSQRDADAYNAMVSAESDKLVCTRENVLGSNIREFVCMTVAQRERLREAAVEDLEFLNRELNRTGSAAGPE
;
A
#
# COMPACT_ATOMS: atom_id res chain seq x y z
N MET A 1 -8.90 13.05 18.43
CA MET A 1 -8.84 14.45 17.97
C MET A 1 -9.94 14.62 16.93
N VAL A 2 -11.07 15.22 17.32
CA VAL A 2 -12.20 15.49 16.44
C VAL A 2 -12.08 16.96 16.05
N VAL A 3 -11.71 17.24 14.80
CA VAL A 3 -11.65 18.62 14.31
C VAL A 3 -13.04 18.96 13.79
N GLU A 4 -13.80 19.65 14.61
CA GLU A 4 -15.09 20.23 14.30
C GLU A 4 -14.89 21.40 13.33
N TRP A 5 -15.39 21.28 12.10
CA TRP A 5 -15.36 22.37 11.12
C TRP A 5 -16.73 23.07 11.12
N SER A 6 -16.79 24.22 11.79
CA SER A 6 -17.92 25.15 11.71
C SER A 6 -18.10 25.67 10.28
N PHE A 7 -19.18 25.23 9.61
CA PHE A 7 -19.66 25.84 8.37
C PHE A 7 -20.33 27.18 8.68
N ARG A 8 -19.61 28.29 8.47
CA ARG A 8 -20.23 29.60 8.32
C ARG A 8 -20.78 29.72 6.90
N ALA A 9 -22.11 29.75 6.79
CA ALA A 9 -22.82 30.01 5.54
C ALA A 9 -22.46 31.41 5.01
N ALA A 10 -21.74 31.46 3.90
CA ALA A 10 -21.50 32.69 3.16
C ALA A 10 -22.71 32.98 2.26
N LYS A 11 -23.25 34.18 2.48
CA LYS A 11 -24.44 34.80 1.90
C LYS A 11 -24.46 34.76 0.36
N LEU A 12 -25.55 34.22 -0.21
CA LEU A 12 -25.91 34.39 -1.62
C LEU A 12 -26.10 35.88 -1.92
N THR A 13 -25.17 36.50 -2.64
CA THR A 13 -25.40 37.81 -3.26
C THR A 13 -25.49 37.63 -4.76
N ASN A 14 -26.74 37.64 -5.22
CA ASN A 14 -27.09 37.82 -6.62
C ASN A 14 -26.71 39.25 -7.02
N HIS A 15 -25.79 39.37 -7.97
CA HIS A 15 -25.53 40.63 -8.68
C HIS A 15 -25.31 40.33 -10.17
N GLN A 16 -26.31 39.72 -10.82
CA GLN A 16 -26.41 39.77 -12.27
C GLN A 16 -27.20 41.01 -12.69
N ASN A 17 -26.53 42.16 -12.79
CA ASN A 17 -26.91 43.17 -13.78
C ASN A 17 -25.81 44.21 -13.99
N LYS A 18 -24.97 44.02 -15.02
CA LYS A 18 -24.32 45.13 -15.74
C LYS A 18 -24.22 44.78 -17.21
N THR A 19 -25.17 45.29 -17.98
CA THR A 19 -25.06 45.50 -19.42
C THR A 19 -23.88 46.44 -19.71
N LYS A 20 -22.91 46.01 -20.53
CA LYS A 20 -21.87 46.86 -21.14
C LYS A 20 -21.61 46.40 -22.59
N PRO A 21 -21.52 47.31 -23.59
CA PRO A 21 -21.48 46.99 -25.03
C PRO A 21 -20.06 46.56 -25.49
N PRO A 22 -19.87 46.14 -26.76
CA PRO A 22 -18.83 45.18 -27.15
C PRO A 22 -17.52 45.88 -27.50
N ASP A 23 -16.50 45.77 -26.66
CA ASP A 23 -15.14 46.20 -27.03
C ASP A 23 -14.09 45.28 -26.37
N ALA A 24 -13.44 44.47 -27.22
CA ALA A 24 -12.17 43.78 -27.06
C ALA A 24 -11.93 42.95 -25.77
N ASP A 25 -12.16 41.63 -25.86
CA ASP A 25 -11.58 40.66 -24.92
C ASP A 25 -10.05 40.59 -25.11
N PRO A 26 -9.19 40.83 -24.09
CA PRO A 26 -7.80 40.42 -24.14
C PRO A 26 -7.71 38.89 -23.99
N PRO A 27 -7.08 38.15 -24.91
CA PRO A 27 -7.06 36.70 -24.87
C PRO A 27 -5.94 36.23 -23.93
N SER A 28 -6.18 36.04 -22.64
CA SER A 28 -5.16 35.35 -21.82
C SER A 28 -5.57 34.66 -20.51
N ASP A 29 -6.76 34.88 -19.95
CA ASP A 29 -7.01 34.42 -18.57
C ASP A 29 -7.51 32.97 -18.45
N ALA A 30 -8.28 32.47 -19.43
CA ALA A 30 -8.71 31.06 -19.44
C ALA A 30 -7.52 30.07 -19.58
N ASN A 31 -6.38 30.51 -20.10
CA ASN A 31 -5.17 29.69 -20.19
C ASN A 31 -4.39 29.68 -18.85
N ARG A 32 -4.38 30.82 -18.13
CA ARG A 32 -3.76 30.95 -16.81
C ARG A 32 -4.46 30.10 -15.76
N ASP A 33 -5.79 30.11 -15.71
CA ASP A 33 -6.56 29.32 -14.74
C ASP A 33 -6.37 27.80 -14.94
N LYS A 34 -6.32 27.36 -16.21
CA LYS A 34 -6.00 25.96 -16.55
C LYS A 34 -4.57 25.58 -16.16
N LYS A 35 -3.61 26.50 -16.23
CA LYS A 35 -2.22 26.27 -15.78
C LYS A 35 -2.15 26.14 -14.27
N MET A 36 -2.85 27.00 -13.53
CA MET A 36 -2.90 26.97 -12.06
C MET A 36 -3.57 25.70 -11.54
N LEU A 37 -4.69 25.28 -12.15
CA LEU A 37 -5.37 24.03 -11.80
C LEU A 37 -4.46 22.81 -12.05
N LYS A 38 -3.79 22.75 -13.20
CA LYS A 38 -2.83 21.67 -13.51
C LYS A 38 -1.65 21.64 -12.54
N ALA A 39 -1.12 22.81 -12.17
CA ALA A 39 -0.03 22.92 -11.20
C ALA A 39 -0.45 22.42 -9.81
N SER A 40 -1.65 22.79 -9.35
CA SER A 40 -2.19 22.29 -8.07
C SER A 40 -2.40 20.78 -8.07
N ILE A 41 -2.93 20.20 -9.15
CA ILE A 41 -3.10 18.74 -9.27
C ILE A 41 -1.75 18.03 -9.23
N LEU A 42 -0.76 18.51 -9.99
CA LEU A 42 0.60 17.96 -9.98
C LEU A 42 1.23 18.01 -8.59
N LEU A 43 1.09 19.12 -7.88
CA LEU A 43 1.65 19.30 -6.55
C LEU A 43 0.99 18.36 -5.52
N PHE A 44 -0.32 18.16 -5.63
CA PHE A 44 -1.07 17.22 -4.80
C PHE A 44 -0.64 15.76 -5.04
N PHE A 45 -0.47 15.35 -6.30
CA PHE A 45 0.04 14.02 -6.62
C PHE A 45 1.45 13.77 -6.10
N LEU A 46 2.34 14.76 -6.21
CA LEU A 46 3.71 14.67 -5.68
C LEU A 46 3.72 14.52 -4.15
N ALA A 47 2.84 15.22 -3.44
CA ALA A 47 2.71 15.09 -1.99
C ALA A 47 2.24 13.69 -1.56
N ILE A 48 1.31 13.09 -2.31
CA ILE A 48 0.86 11.71 -2.05
C ILE A 48 1.99 10.71 -2.30
N LEU A 49 2.72 10.84 -3.41
CA LEU A 49 3.84 9.95 -3.75
C LEU A 49 4.97 10.01 -2.72
N ALA A 50 5.30 11.21 -2.21
CA ALA A 50 6.30 11.38 -1.16
C ALA A 50 5.85 10.77 0.19
N GLY A 51 4.55 10.72 0.46
CA GLY A 51 4.00 10.10 1.68
C GLY A 51 3.95 8.57 1.65
N CYS A 52 3.98 7.94 0.47
CA CYS A 52 3.94 6.48 0.38
C CYS A 52 5.25 5.79 0.79
N GLU A 53 6.40 6.46 0.64
CA GLU A 53 7.69 5.88 1.03
C GLU A 53 7.82 5.73 2.54
N THR A 54 7.15 6.60 3.32
CA THR A 54 7.17 6.56 4.79
C THR A 54 6.33 5.43 5.39
N LEU A 55 5.52 4.73 4.56
CA LEU A 55 4.68 3.61 4.99
C LEU A 55 5.46 2.28 5.04
N TYR A 56 6.61 2.22 4.37
CA TYR A 56 7.50 1.06 4.43
C TYR A 56 8.57 1.35 5.48
N GLN A 57 8.28 1.05 6.75
CA GLN A 57 9.30 0.96 7.78
C GLN A 57 10.40 0.01 7.30
N THR A 58 11.52 0.57 6.83
CA THR A 58 12.74 -0.18 6.58
C THR A 58 13.42 -0.40 7.92
N ASP A 59 12.93 -1.39 8.67
CA ASP A 59 13.53 -1.88 9.90
C ASP A 59 14.89 -2.53 9.58
N GLY A 60 15.94 -1.71 9.47
CA GLY A 60 17.35 -2.10 9.64
C GLY A 60 17.98 -3.12 8.68
N ILE A 61 17.21 -3.77 7.80
CA ILE A 61 17.73 -4.80 6.89
C ILE A 61 18.13 -4.10 5.58
N PRO A 62 19.40 -4.22 5.13
CA PRO A 62 19.81 -3.69 3.83
C PRO A 62 18.87 -4.25 2.75
N ARG A 63 18.50 -3.42 1.78
CA ARG A 63 17.51 -3.75 0.75
C ARG A 63 17.97 -4.97 -0.06
N ILE A 64 17.56 -6.17 0.37
CA ILE A 64 17.93 -7.44 -0.27
C ILE A 64 17.04 -7.63 -1.48
N ASN A 65 17.55 -7.30 -2.65
CA ASN A 65 16.81 -7.39 -3.91
C ASN A 65 17.22 -8.59 -4.77
N SER A 66 18.27 -9.31 -4.36
CA SER A 66 18.82 -10.42 -5.11
C SER A 66 19.35 -11.53 -4.21
N GLN A 67 19.46 -12.73 -4.77
CA GLN A 67 20.05 -13.87 -4.07
C GLN A 67 21.48 -13.59 -3.62
N ARG A 68 22.27 -12.85 -4.42
CA ARG A 68 23.65 -12.49 -4.08
C ARG A 68 23.73 -11.65 -2.82
N ASP A 69 22.79 -10.73 -2.63
CA ASP A 69 22.75 -9.86 -1.45
C ASP A 69 22.39 -10.68 -0.20
N ALA A 70 21.47 -11.65 -0.34
CA ALA A 70 21.12 -12.58 0.73
C ALA A 70 22.31 -13.46 1.13
N ASP A 71 23.08 -13.96 0.15
CA ASP A 71 24.26 -14.79 0.41
C ASP A 71 25.37 -13.98 1.11
N ALA A 72 25.57 -12.72 0.69
CA ALA A 72 26.52 -11.81 1.33
C ALA A 72 26.11 -11.52 2.80
N TYR A 73 24.83 -11.29 3.05
CA TYR A 73 24.30 -11.14 4.41
C TYR A 73 24.53 -12.41 5.25
N ASN A 74 24.19 -13.58 4.69
CA ASN A 74 24.34 -14.87 5.36
C ASN A 74 25.80 -15.22 5.68
N ALA A 75 26.77 -14.68 4.93
CA ALA A 75 28.19 -14.82 5.20
C ALA A 75 28.67 -13.95 6.38
N MET A 76 27.97 -12.85 6.68
CA MET A 76 28.31 -11.95 7.79
C MET A 76 27.62 -12.33 9.11
N VAL A 77 26.49 -13.02 9.04
CA VAL A 77 25.69 -13.42 10.21
C VAL A 77 26.23 -14.71 10.82
N SER A 78 26.50 -14.69 12.13
CA SER A 78 27.01 -15.83 12.88
C SER A 78 25.89 -16.77 13.37
N ALA A 79 24.71 -16.25 13.67
CA ALA A 79 23.58 -17.03 14.17
C ALA A 79 22.75 -17.62 13.02
N GLU A 80 22.54 -18.94 13.02
CA GLU A 80 21.74 -19.61 11.99
C GLU A 80 20.28 -19.12 11.96
N SER A 81 19.71 -18.79 13.12
CA SER A 81 18.34 -18.27 13.25
C SER A 81 18.09 -16.99 12.47
N ASP A 82 19.14 -16.18 12.33
CA ASP A 82 19.09 -14.83 11.78
C ASP A 82 19.47 -14.82 10.30
N LYS A 83 19.95 -15.95 9.77
CA LYS A 83 20.18 -16.10 8.33
C LYS A 83 18.87 -15.94 7.57
N LEU A 84 18.99 -15.36 6.39
CA LEU A 84 17.88 -15.11 5.49
C LEU A 84 17.72 -16.26 4.52
N VAL A 85 16.47 -16.68 4.35
CA VAL A 85 16.04 -17.57 3.28
C VAL A 85 15.10 -16.79 2.38
N CYS A 86 15.49 -16.65 1.12
CA CYS A 86 14.71 -15.95 0.12
C CYS A 86 14.11 -16.92 -0.87
N THR A 87 12.86 -16.67 -1.27
CA THR A 87 12.23 -17.42 -2.34
C THR A 87 11.47 -16.47 -3.28
N ARG A 88 11.26 -16.93 -4.52
CA ARG A 88 10.49 -16.18 -5.51
C ARG A 88 9.05 -16.70 -5.49
N GLU A 89 8.20 -16.03 -4.72
CA GLU A 89 6.83 -16.45 -4.44
C GLU A 89 5.85 -15.86 -5.45
N ASN A 90 4.72 -16.55 -5.65
CA ASN A 90 3.64 -16.05 -6.49
C ASN A 90 2.61 -15.35 -5.60
N VAL A 91 2.50 -14.03 -5.72
CA VAL A 91 1.62 -13.23 -4.86
C VAL A 91 0.19 -13.34 -5.36
N LEU A 92 -0.75 -13.67 -4.47
CA LEU A 92 -2.16 -13.74 -4.80
C LEU A 92 -2.65 -12.37 -5.33
N GLY A 93 -3.30 -12.37 -6.50
CA GLY A 93 -3.77 -11.14 -7.14
C GLY A 93 -2.74 -10.44 -8.05
N SER A 94 -1.52 -10.98 -8.18
CA SER A 94 -0.52 -10.52 -9.14
C SER A 94 -0.05 -11.69 -10.02
N ASN A 95 0.20 -11.43 -11.31
CA ASN A 95 0.87 -12.40 -12.19
C ASN A 95 2.41 -12.28 -12.11
N ILE A 96 2.91 -11.36 -11.30
CA ILE A 96 4.35 -11.11 -11.15
C ILE A 96 4.81 -11.79 -9.87
N ARG A 97 5.88 -12.58 -9.99
CA ARG A 97 6.51 -13.20 -8.83
C ARG A 97 7.36 -12.18 -8.08
N GLU A 98 7.19 -12.14 -6.77
CA GLU A 98 7.94 -11.27 -5.88
C GLU A 98 9.11 -12.03 -5.25
N PHE A 99 10.20 -11.32 -4.95
CA PHE A 99 11.34 -11.88 -4.24
C PHE A 99 11.18 -11.56 -2.75
N VAL A 100 10.82 -12.58 -1.98
CA VAL A 100 10.49 -12.45 -0.56
C VAL A 100 11.58 -13.12 0.26
N CYS A 101 12.10 -12.42 1.27
CA CYS A 101 13.10 -12.92 2.20
C CYS A 101 12.54 -12.90 3.62
N MET A 102 12.82 -13.96 4.38
CA MET A 102 12.49 -14.05 5.80
C MET A 102 13.64 -14.76 6.54
N THR A 103 13.70 -14.65 7.86
CA THR A 103 14.73 -15.36 8.63
C THR A 103 14.40 -16.84 8.76
N VAL A 104 15.41 -17.68 9.01
CA VAL A 104 15.22 -19.11 9.28
C VAL A 104 14.29 -19.32 10.48
N ALA A 105 14.43 -18.53 11.54
CA ALA A 105 13.56 -18.63 12.71
C ALA A 105 12.10 -18.28 12.40
N GLN A 106 11.86 -17.27 11.55
CA GLN A 106 10.51 -16.92 11.10
C GLN A 106 9.89 -18.04 10.27
N ARG A 107 10.68 -18.62 9.35
CA ARG A 107 10.24 -19.73 8.52
C ARG A 107 9.80 -20.94 9.35
N GLU A 108 10.52 -21.24 10.42
CA GLU A 108 10.18 -22.38 11.27
C GLU A 108 8.88 -22.14 12.03
N ARG A 109 8.69 -20.95 12.59
CA ARG A 109 7.41 -20.58 13.24
C ARG A 109 6.23 -20.65 12.27
N LEU A 110 6.43 -20.23 11.02
CA LEU A 110 5.41 -20.33 9.96
C LEU A 110 5.10 -21.79 9.62
N ARG A 111 6.10 -22.68 9.63
CA ARG A 111 5.89 -24.11 9.42
C ARG A 111 5.10 -24.75 10.55
N GLU A 112 5.47 -24.46 11.79
CA GLU A 112 4.76 -24.96 12.97
C GLU A 112 3.29 -24.52 12.95
N ALA A 113 3.04 -23.23 12.71
CA ALA A 113 1.69 -22.69 12.58
C ALA A 113 0.89 -23.38 11.46
N ALA A 114 1.51 -23.59 10.29
CA ALA A 114 0.84 -24.27 9.18
C ALA A 114 0.47 -25.73 9.50
N VAL A 115 1.29 -26.45 10.28
CA VAL A 115 0.97 -27.81 10.73
C VAL A 115 -0.21 -27.79 11.71
N GLU A 116 -0.20 -26.88 12.69
CA GLU A 116 -1.29 -26.73 13.66
C GLU A 116 -2.63 -26.41 12.96
N ASP A 117 -2.60 -25.50 11.99
CA ASP A 117 -3.78 -25.14 11.20
C ASP A 117 -4.34 -26.34 10.43
N LEU A 118 -3.48 -27.17 9.83
CA LEU A 118 -3.90 -28.38 9.13
C LEU A 118 -4.54 -29.40 10.08
N GLU A 119 -3.98 -29.58 11.27
CA GLU A 119 -4.56 -30.46 12.29
C GLU A 119 -5.91 -29.94 12.80
N PHE A 120 -6.05 -28.63 12.98
CA PHE A 120 -7.32 -28.00 13.32
C PHE A 120 -8.37 -28.23 12.24
N LEU A 121 -8.04 -27.95 10.97
CA LEU A 121 -8.94 -28.16 9.84
C LEU A 121 -9.35 -29.62 9.69
N ASN A 122 -8.43 -30.56 9.86
CA ASN A 122 -8.73 -31.99 9.77
C ASN A 122 -9.70 -32.45 10.89
N ARG A 123 -9.52 -31.95 12.12
CA ARG A 123 -10.46 -32.23 13.22
C ARG A 123 -11.86 -31.70 12.92
N GLU A 124 -11.95 -30.48 12.40
CA GLU A 124 -13.24 -29.88 12.06
C GLU A 124 -13.91 -30.59 10.88
N LEU A 125 -13.15 -30.99 9.87
CA LEU A 125 -13.65 -31.76 8.74
C LEU A 125 -14.16 -33.14 9.17
N ASN A 126 -13.48 -33.82 10.09
CA ASN A 126 -13.96 -35.10 10.63
C ASN A 126 -15.22 -34.92 11.50
N ARG A 127 -15.32 -33.82 12.24
CA ARG A 127 -16.51 -33.51 13.05
C ARG A 127 -17.73 -33.22 12.18
N THR A 128 -17.56 -32.41 11.14
CA THR A 128 -18.63 -32.04 10.19
C THR A 128 -18.96 -33.17 9.23
N GLY A 129 -17.96 -33.95 8.79
CA GLY A 129 -18.13 -35.15 7.97
C GLY A 129 -18.91 -36.27 8.69
N SER A 130 -18.70 -36.45 9.99
CA SER A 130 -19.51 -37.38 10.81
C SER A 130 -20.98 -36.95 10.96
N ALA A 131 -21.30 -35.67 10.77
CA ALA A 131 -22.69 -35.20 10.76
C ALA A 131 -23.39 -35.37 9.38
N ALA A 132 -22.65 -35.83 8.36
CA ALA A 132 -23.12 -35.98 6.98
C ALA A 132 -22.94 -37.42 6.43
N GLY A 133 -22.93 -38.44 7.30
CA GLY A 133 -22.94 -39.85 6.92
C GLY A 133 -24.37 -40.39 6.68
N PRO A 134 -24.57 -41.29 5.70
CA PRO A 134 -25.85 -41.51 5.01
C PRO A 134 -26.84 -42.39 5.78
N GLU A 135 -28.13 -42.16 5.49
CA GLU A 135 -29.29 -42.96 5.89
C GLU A 135 -29.22 -44.43 5.42
#